data_AF-A0A932XH37-F1
#
_entry.id   AF-A0A932XH37-F1
#
_cell.length_a   1.000
_cell.length_b   1.000
_cell.length_c   1.000
_cell.angle_alpha   90.00
_cell.angle_beta   90.00
_cell.angle_gamma   90.00
#
_symmetry.space_group_name_H-M   'P 1'
#
loop_
_entity.id
_entity.type
_entity.pdbx_description
1 polymer ?
#
loop_
_entity_poly.entity_id
_entity_poly.type
_entity_poly.pdbx_seq_one_letter_code
_entity_poly.pdbx_strand_id
1 'polypeptide(L)'
;MLKRQKDLLRAVTSELRRTFAGTVDPNGVAHRGDLDRELERLGISPDGTITPIDALPNPSAPERRARYVAEATLSALPAAERATARAELVERAAYSWINRLLALRAMEARGLVEETLRANPDYEGLSEALFVLRQTRPEQAAGPDAGWWAVVADACRAHTAALPGLFDLDDPGAALRPSVP
;
A
#
# COMPACT_ATOMS: atom_id res chain seq x y z
N MET A 1 21.15 -19.23 -13.82
CA MET A 1 20.26 -18.04 -13.89
C MET A 1 19.38 -17.91 -12.65
N LEU A 2 18.42 -18.82 -12.44
CA LEU A 2 17.41 -18.83 -11.36
C LEU A 2 17.85 -18.30 -9.98
N LYS A 3 19.01 -18.72 -9.45
CA LYS A 3 19.51 -18.26 -8.14
C LYS A 3 19.58 -16.73 -8.04
N ARG A 4 20.17 -16.04 -9.04
CA ARG A 4 20.30 -14.57 -9.06
C ARG A 4 18.95 -13.87 -9.04
N GLN A 5 17.95 -14.42 -9.75
CA GLN A 5 16.58 -13.89 -9.78
C GLN A 5 15.87 -14.08 -8.44
N LYS A 6 16.01 -15.26 -7.81
CA LYS A 6 15.48 -15.53 -6.46
C LYS A 6 16.13 -14.65 -5.40
N ASP A 7 17.44 -14.43 -5.47
CA ASP A 7 18.16 -13.61 -4.51
C ASP A 7 17.82 -12.12 -4.66
N LEU A 8 17.63 -11.62 -5.89
CA LEU A 8 17.11 -10.27 -6.17
C LEU A 8 15.67 -10.08 -5.66
N LEU A 9 14.75 -11.02 -5.95
CA LEU A 9 13.37 -10.94 -5.45
C LEU A 9 13.31 -10.99 -3.93
N ARG A 10 14.18 -11.79 -3.27
CA ARG A 10 14.30 -11.77 -1.80
C ARG A 10 14.74 -10.39 -1.29
N ALA A 11 15.73 -9.76 -1.92
CA ALA A 11 16.21 -8.45 -1.53
C ALA A 11 15.09 -7.39 -1.63
N VAL A 12 14.44 -7.28 -2.79
CA VAL A 12 13.32 -6.33 -3.02
C VAL A 12 12.16 -6.57 -2.05
N THR A 13 11.75 -7.83 -1.85
CA THR A 13 10.65 -8.17 -0.91
C THR A 13 11.02 -7.80 0.54
N SER A 14 12.30 -8.00 0.92
CA SER A 14 12.78 -7.64 2.27
C SER A 14 12.91 -6.13 2.45
N GLU A 15 13.23 -5.40 1.39
CA GLU A 15 13.26 -3.94 1.38
C GLU A 15 11.84 -3.36 1.52
N LEU A 16 10.91 -3.78 0.66
CA LEU A 16 9.51 -3.36 0.75
C LEU A 16 8.87 -3.70 2.10
N ARG A 17 9.15 -4.86 2.71
CA ARG A 17 8.65 -5.18 4.06
C ARG A 17 9.18 -4.19 5.10
N ARG A 18 10.47 -3.84 5.04
CA ARG A 18 11.06 -2.84 5.95
C ARG A 18 10.51 -1.44 5.73
N THR A 19 10.23 -1.05 4.48
CA THR A 19 9.60 0.23 4.15
C THR A 19 8.17 0.29 4.66
N PHE A 20 7.35 -0.72 4.36
CA PHE A 20 5.90 -0.71 4.66
C PHE A 20 5.56 -1.08 6.10
N ALA A 21 6.02 -2.23 6.61
CA ALA A 21 5.72 -2.69 7.97
C ALA A 21 6.72 -2.17 9.02
N GLY A 22 7.98 -1.98 8.62
CA GLY A 22 9.07 -1.56 9.51
C GLY A 22 10.09 -2.68 9.76
N THR A 23 11.02 -2.43 10.67
CA THR A 23 12.06 -3.39 11.04
C THR A 23 12.45 -3.24 12.51
N VAL A 24 12.96 -4.31 13.11
CA VAL A 24 13.82 -4.18 14.29
C VAL A 24 15.27 -4.13 13.80
N ASP A 25 16.13 -3.35 14.44
CA ASP A 25 17.57 -3.29 14.15
C ASP A 25 18.39 -4.27 15.02
N PRO A 26 19.70 -4.44 14.77
CA PRO A 26 20.54 -5.37 15.56
C PRO A 26 20.65 -5.05 17.05
N ASN A 27 20.26 -3.85 17.49
CA ASN A 27 20.25 -3.43 18.89
C ASN A 27 18.89 -3.67 19.57
N GLY A 28 17.89 -4.18 18.83
CA GLY A 28 16.54 -4.37 19.32
C GLY A 28 15.62 -3.14 19.19
N VAL A 29 16.06 -2.06 18.53
CA VAL A 29 15.24 -0.86 18.37
C VAL A 29 14.24 -1.08 17.22
N ALA A 30 12.97 -0.79 17.48
CA ALA A 30 11.90 -0.88 16.48
C ALA A 30 11.81 0.41 15.64
N HIS A 31 12.11 0.29 14.35
CA HIS A 31 11.96 1.33 13.34
C HIS A 31 10.62 1.16 12.63
N ARG A 32 9.67 2.06 12.92
CA ARG A 32 8.29 1.98 12.41
C ARG A 32 8.23 2.07 10.89
N GLY A 33 7.41 1.22 10.28
CA GLY A 33 7.12 1.26 8.84
C GLY A 33 6.25 2.44 8.44
N ASP A 34 6.06 2.57 7.13
CA ASP A 34 5.22 3.59 6.53
C ASP A 34 3.74 3.41 6.84
N LEU A 35 3.23 2.18 6.70
CA LEU A 35 1.84 1.85 7.06
C LEU A 35 1.56 2.09 8.55
N ASP A 36 2.56 1.88 9.41
CA ASP A 36 2.41 2.16 10.84
C ASP A 36 2.26 3.67 11.13
N ARG A 37 3.01 4.52 10.40
CA ARG A 37 2.84 5.98 10.48
C ARG A 37 1.49 6.42 9.89
N GLU A 38 1.08 5.86 8.76
CA GLU A 38 -0.22 6.16 8.15
C GLU A 38 -1.38 5.77 9.07
N LEU A 39 -1.30 4.62 9.74
CA LEU A 39 -2.33 4.19 10.68
C LEU A 39 -2.45 5.12 11.90
N GLU A 40 -1.32 5.62 12.41
CA GLU A 40 -1.31 6.66 13.45
C GLU A 40 -1.85 8.01 12.93
N ARG A 41 -1.50 8.41 11.70
CA ARG A 41 -2.03 9.62 11.04
C ARG A 41 -3.54 9.58 10.85
N LEU A 42 -4.12 8.39 10.69
CA LEU A 42 -5.57 8.12 10.65
C LEU A 42 -6.22 8.01 12.04
N GLY A 43 -5.49 8.35 13.11
CA GLY A 43 -5.98 8.43 14.48
C GLY A 43 -5.97 7.09 15.23
N ILE A 44 -5.11 6.14 14.85
CA ILE A 44 -4.96 4.83 15.50
C ILE A 44 -3.53 4.71 16.08
N SER A 45 -3.36 5.17 17.32
CA SER A 45 -2.08 5.27 18.03
C SER A 45 -1.38 3.90 18.20
N PRO A 46 -0.04 3.85 18.41
CA PRO A 46 0.73 2.59 18.45
C PRO A 46 0.29 1.58 19.52
N ASP A 47 -0.30 2.05 20.61
CA ASP A 47 -0.92 1.25 21.69
C ASP A 47 -2.29 0.66 21.32
N GLY A 48 -2.88 1.10 20.21
CA GLY A 48 -4.25 0.77 19.80
C GLY A 48 -5.31 1.71 20.38
N THR A 49 -4.93 2.86 20.94
CA THR A 49 -5.87 3.94 21.27
C THR A 49 -6.44 4.56 19.99
N ILE A 50 -7.75 4.83 20.01
CA ILE A 50 -8.51 5.34 18.86
C ILE A 50 -8.92 6.79 19.15
N THR A 51 -8.32 7.74 18.42
CA THR A 51 -8.74 9.14 18.39
C THR A 51 -10.10 9.25 17.67
N PRO A 52 -11.08 10.02 18.15
CA PRO A 52 -12.35 10.23 17.44
C PRO A 52 -12.18 10.84 16.05
N ILE A 53 -13.02 10.47 15.09
CA ILE A 53 -12.88 10.90 13.69
C ILE A 53 -13.02 12.42 13.51
N ASP A 54 -13.85 13.08 14.33
CA ASP A 54 -14.08 14.53 14.28
C ASP A 54 -12.86 15.37 14.71
N ALA A 55 -11.86 14.74 15.32
CA ALA A 55 -10.59 15.36 15.70
C ALA A 55 -9.50 15.22 14.61
N LEU A 56 -9.81 14.63 13.45
CA LEU A 56 -8.88 14.42 12.34
C LEU A 56 -9.09 15.44 11.21
N PRO A 57 -8.03 15.82 10.47
CA PRO A 57 -8.18 16.59 9.24
C PRO A 57 -9.00 15.79 8.21
N ASN A 58 -9.92 16.47 7.52
CA ASN A 58 -10.91 15.87 6.59
C ASN A 58 -10.27 14.86 5.61
N PRO A 59 -10.43 13.54 5.81
CA PRO A 59 -9.70 12.56 5.02
C PRO A 59 -10.34 12.36 3.62
N SER A 60 -9.58 11.79 2.69
CA SER A 60 -10.14 11.24 1.46
C SER A 60 -11.03 10.01 1.73
N ALA A 61 -11.79 9.56 0.72
CA ALA A 61 -12.63 8.37 0.87
C ALA A 61 -11.82 7.07 1.16
N PRO A 62 -10.66 6.80 0.51
CA PRO A 62 -9.80 5.68 0.89
C PRO A 62 -9.30 5.75 2.34
N GLU A 63 -8.90 6.94 2.81
CA GLU A 63 -8.43 7.15 4.19
C GLU A 63 -9.54 6.92 5.23
N ARG A 64 -10.77 7.38 4.96
CA ARG A 64 -11.93 7.03 5.80
C ARG A 64 -12.17 5.52 5.84
N ARG A 65 -12.10 4.82 4.69
CA ARG A 65 -12.24 3.36 4.65
C ARG A 65 -11.13 2.65 5.44
N ALA A 66 -9.87 3.05 5.25
CA ALA A 66 -8.72 2.54 5.99
C ALA A 66 -8.91 2.67 7.51
N ARG A 67 -9.32 3.86 7.96
CA ARG A 67 -9.64 4.13 9.36
C ARG A 67 -10.77 3.22 9.86
N TYR A 68 -11.93 3.19 9.20
CA TYR A 68 -13.08 2.43 9.68
C TYR A 68 -12.81 0.92 9.77
N VAL A 69 -12.02 0.36 8.85
CA VAL A 69 -11.57 -1.04 8.92
C VAL A 69 -10.70 -1.28 10.16
N ALA A 70 -9.75 -0.39 10.46
CA ALA A 70 -8.92 -0.49 11.66
C ALA A 70 -9.71 -0.27 12.95
N GLU A 71 -10.58 0.74 12.99
CA GLU A 71 -11.44 1.08 14.13
C GLU A 71 -12.39 -0.07 14.46
N ALA A 72 -13.01 -0.71 13.46
CA ALA A 72 -13.83 -1.91 13.66
C ALA A 72 -13.02 -3.11 14.16
N THR A 73 -11.82 -3.33 13.60
CA THR A 73 -10.92 -4.43 14.01
C THR A 73 -10.48 -4.29 15.48
N LEU A 74 -10.10 -3.08 15.91
CA LEU A 74 -9.58 -2.85 17.25
C LEU A 74 -10.67 -2.66 18.30
N SER A 75 -11.83 -2.08 17.95
CA SER A 75 -12.92 -1.85 18.89
C SER A 75 -13.57 -3.15 19.39
N ALA A 76 -13.50 -4.22 18.59
CA ALA A 76 -13.95 -5.56 18.96
C ALA A 76 -13.05 -6.24 20.02
N LEU A 77 -11.86 -5.69 20.31
CA LEU A 77 -10.86 -6.32 21.17
C LEU A 77 -10.67 -5.60 22.52
N PRO A 78 -10.31 -6.34 23.59
CA PRO A 78 -9.83 -5.77 24.85
C PRO A 78 -8.63 -4.84 24.63
N ALA A 79 -8.52 -3.76 25.41
CA ALA A 79 -7.48 -2.75 25.23
C ALA A 79 -6.05 -3.31 25.22
N ALA A 80 -5.78 -4.34 26.02
CA ALA A 80 -4.47 -5.01 26.10
C ALA A 80 -4.05 -5.76 24.81
N GLU A 81 -5.00 -6.08 23.93
CA GLU A 81 -4.75 -6.83 22.68
C GLU A 81 -4.61 -5.91 21.45
N ARG A 82 -5.04 -4.64 21.57
CA ARG A 82 -5.16 -3.72 20.42
C ARG A 82 -3.82 -3.37 19.79
N ALA A 83 -2.75 -3.19 20.58
CA ALA A 83 -1.40 -2.97 20.05
C ALA A 83 -0.93 -4.11 19.13
N THR A 84 -1.22 -5.36 19.52
CA THR A 84 -0.89 -6.57 18.74
C THR A 84 -1.72 -6.65 17.46
N ALA A 85 -3.04 -6.50 17.57
CA ALA A 85 -3.93 -6.52 16.40
C ALA A 85 -3.68 -5.35 15.42
N ARG A 86 -3.20 -4.20 15.93
CA ARG A 86 -2.75 -3.07 15.11
C ARG A 86 -1.49 -3.44 14.32
N ALA A 87 -0.51 -4.09 14.94
CA ALA A 87 0.68 -4.59 14.26
C ALA A 87 0.34 -5.66 13.19
N GLU A 88 -0.59 -6.57 13.48
CA GLU A 88 -1.10 -7.52 12.48
C GLU A 88 -1.77 -6.83 11.28
N LEU A 89 -2.55 -5.77 11.52
CA LEU A 89 -3.19 -5.00 10.45
C LEU A 89 -2.14 -4.33 9.55
N VAL A 90 -1.11 -3.74 10.15
CA VAL A 90 0.05 -3.16 9.43
C VAL A 90 0.78 -4.23 8.61
N GLU A 91 1.07 -5.41 9.17
CA GLU A 91 1.75 -6.48 8.44
C GLU A 91 0.89 -7.08 7.32
N ARG A 92 -0.41 -7.27 7.56
CA ARG A 92 -1.38 -7.74 6.57
C ARG A 92 -1.47 -6.76 5.40
N ALA A 93 -1.53 -5.45 5.67
CA ALA A 93 -1.48 -4.40 4.65
C ALA A 93 -0.14 -4.38 3.89
N ALA A 94 0.99 -4.57 4.58
CA ALA A 94 2.31 -4.62 3.93
C ALA A 94 2.41 -5.76 2.92
N TYR A 95 2.04 -6.98 3.31
CA TYR A 95 2.03 -8.12 2.38
C TYR A 95 1.00 -7.96 1.27
N SER A 96 -0.18 -7.40 1.56
CA SER A 96 -1.20 -7.08 0.55
C SER A 96 -0.66 -6.16 -0.56
N TRP A 97 0.04 -5.09 -0.21
CA TRP A 97 0.61 -4.16 -1.20
C TRP A 97 1.86 -4.71 -1.87
N ILE A 98 2.73 -5.43 -1.15
CA ILE A 98 3.89 -6.14 -1.74
C ILE A 98 3.42 -7.12 -2.82
N ASN A 99 2.40 -7.93 -2.54
CA ASN A 99 1.88 -8.91 -3.49
C ASN A 99 1.25 -8.24 -4.73
N ARG A 100 0.49 -7.15 -4.54
CA ARG A 100 -0.09 -6.35 -5.63
C ARG A 100 1.00 -5.77 -6.55
N LEU A 101 2.01 -5.11 -5.98
CA LEU A 101 3.09 -4.48 -6.74
C LEU A 101 3.98 -5.52 -7.44
N LEU A 102 4.36 -6.62 -6.77
CA LEU A 102 5.14 -7.69 -7.39
C LEU A 102 4.36 -8.41 -8.50
N ALA A 103 3.05 -8.57 -8.37
CA ALA A 103 2.20 -9.14 -9.41
C ALA A 103 2.14 -8.23 -10.66
N LEU A 104 1.90 -6.93 -10.48
CA LEU A 104 1.94 -5.95 -11.58
C LEU A 104 3.31 -5.96 -12.29
N ARG A 105 4.43 -5.87 -11.56
CA ARG A 105 5.79 -5.97 -12.14
C ARG A 105 6.01 -7.27 -12.90
N ALA A 106 5.44 -8.39 -12.43
CA ALA A 106 5.56 -9.71 -13.06
C ALA A 106 4.63 -9.90 -14.28
N MET A 107 3.59 -9.07 -14.42
CA MET A 107 2.68 -9.00 -15.58
C MET A 107 3.24 -8.06 -16.66
N GLU A 108 3.73 -6.87 -16.27
CA GLU A 108 4.47 -5.94 -17.15
C GLU A 108 5.68 -6.63 -17.79
N ALA A 109 6.50 -7.33 -16.98
CA ALA A 109 7.67 -8.07 -17.46
C ALA A 109 7.34 -9.30 -18.34
N ARG A 110 6.04 -9.57 -18.60
CA ARG A 110 5.54 -10.59 -19.53
C ARG A 110 4.74 -9.99 -20.71
N GLY A 111 4.56 -8.68 -20.77
CA GLY A 111 3.68 -8.05 -21.76
C GLY A 111 2.19 -8.40 -21.58
N LEU A 112 1.77 -8.72 -20.35
CA LEU A 112 0.36 -8.99 -20.02
C LEU A 112 -0.44 -7.71 -19.72
N VAL A 113 0.26 -6.60 -19.49
CA VAL A 113 -0.27 -5.25 -19.22
C VAL A 113 0.67 -4.19 -19.77
N GLU A 114 0.13 -2.99 -19.99
CA GLU A 114 0.88 -1.75 -20.30
C GLU A 114 1.79 -1.33 -19.15
N GLU A 115 2.74 -0.41 -19.41
CA GLU A 115 3.72 -0.02 -18.40
C GLU A 115 3.05 0.80 -17.29
N THR A 116 2.81 0.12 -16.17
CA THR A 116 2.05 0.61 -15.02
C THR A 116 2.98 1.18 -13.97
N LEU A 117 4.07 0.46 -13.67
CA LEU A 117 5.06 0.76 -12.64
C LEU A 117 6.48 0.93 -13.21
N ARG A 118 6.76 0.46 -14.45
CA ARG A 118 8.06 0.67 -15.08
C ARG A 118 8.20 2.14 -15.52
N ALA A 119 9.17 2.85 -14.95
CA ALA A 119 9.65 4.12 -15.48
C ALA A 119 10.29 3.92 -16.87
N ASN A 120 9.94 4.78 -17.83
CA ASN A 120 10.35 4.69 -19.23
C ASN A 120 10.89 6.06 -19.71
N PRO A 121 12.14 6.14 -20.25
CA PRO A 121 12.70 7.37 -20.81
C PRO A 121 11.84 8.02 -21.90
N ASP A 122 11.13 7.23 -22.71
CA ASP A 122 10.29 7.72 -23.81
C ASP A 122 9.04 8.46 -23.30
N TYR A 123 8.69 8.26 -22.02
CA TYR A 123 7.58 8.91 -21.31
C TYR A 123 8.08 9.80 -20.16
N GLU A 124 9.16 10.57 -20.41
CA GLU A 124 9.77 11.51 -19.44
C GLU A 124 10.27 10.87 -18.13
N GLY A 125 10.50 9.55 -18.12
CA GLY A 125 10.83 8.79 -16.92
C GLY A 125 9.63 8.40 -16.05
N LEU A 126 8.40 8.70 -16.50
CA LEU A 126 7.16 8.17 -15.92
C LEU A 126 6.90 6.75 -16.45
N SER A 127 5.88 6.09 -15.90
CA SER A 127 5.29 4.93 -16.56
C SER A 127 4.28 5.37 -17.62
N GLU A 128 4.10 4.58 -18.68
CA GLU A 128 3.16 4.83 -19.78
C GLU A 128 1.75 5.15 -19.27
N ALA A 129 1.23 4.32 -18.36
CA ALA A 129 -0.08 4.52 -17.75
C ALA A 129 -0.19 5.84 -16.97
N LEU A 130 0.89 6.32 -16.33
CA LEU A 130 0.91 7.60 -15.62
C LEU A 130 1.02 8.79 -16.57
N PHE A 131 1.80 8.67 -17.64
CA PHE A 131 1.91 9.66 -18.72
C PHE A 131 0.57 9.84 -19.46
N VAL A 132 -0.13 8.73 -19.77
CA VAL A 132 -1.47 8.73 -20.36
C VAL A 132 -2.51 9.27 -19.38
N LEU A 133 -2.48 8.88 -18.10
CA LEU A 133 -3.41 9.40 -17.09
C LEU A 133 -3.30 10.92 -16.92
N ARG A 134 -2.09 11.47 -16.89
CA ARG A 134 -1.87 12.92 -16.76
C ARG A 134 -2.42 13.73 -17.94
N GLN A 135 -2.50 13.15 -19.13
CA GLN A 135 -3.06 13.80 -20.32
C GLN A 135 -4.59 13.61 -20.43
N THR A 136 -5.10 12.43 -20.07
CA THR A 136 -6.50 12.06 -20.27
C THR A 136 -7.41 12.37 -19.08
N ARG A 137 -6.85 12.39 -17.86
CA ARG A 137 -7.53 12.57 -16.57
C ARG A 137 -6.68 13.42 -15.61
N PRO A 138 -6.29 14.65 -15.99
CA PRO A 138 -5.38 15.49 -15.20
C PRO A 138 -5.91 15.80 -13.79
N GLU A 139 -7.23 15.79 -13.58
CA GLU A 139 -7.86 15.97 -12.27
C GLU A 139 -7.50 14.85 -11.28
N GLN A 140 -7.24 13.63 -11.77
CA GLN A 140 -6.78 12.51 -10.96
C GLN A 140 -5.27 12.57 -10.68
N ALA A 141 -4.53 13.43 -11.39
CA ALA A 141 -3.11 13.70 -11.14
C ALA A 141 -2.85 15.00 -10.34
N ALA A 142 -3.89 15.71 -9.92
CA ALA A 142 -3.76 16.94 -9.12
C ALA A 142 -3.47 16.70 -7.62
N GLY A 143 -3.48 15.44 -7.16
CA GLY A 143 -3.19 15.05 -5.78
C GLY A 143 -1.69 15.02 -5.42
N PRO A 144 -1.33 14.87 -4.12
CA PRO A 144 0.06 14.87 -3.66
C PRO A 144 0.96 13.76 -4.24
N ASP A 145 0.36 12.66 -4.71
CA ASP A 145 1.04 11.54 -5.38
C ASP A 145 1.13 11.70 -6.91
N ALA A 146 0.62 12.82 -7.44
CA ALA A 146 0.63 13.19 -8.84
C ALA A 146 0.06 12.12 -9.80
N GLY A 147 -0.93 11.35 -9.34
CA GLY A 147 -1.75 10.41 -10.14
C GLY A 147 -1.38 8.93 -10.00
N TRP A 148 -0.33 8.58 -9.26
CA TRP A 148 0.13 7.19 -9.12
C TRP A 148 -0.91 6.29 -8.42
N TRP A 149 -1.64 6.82 -7.43
CA TRP A 149 -2.73 6.11 -6.74
C TRP A 149 -3.94 5.83 -7.64
N ALA A 150 -4.13 6.63 -8.71
CA ALA A 150 -5.14 6.33 -9.72
C ALA A 150 -4.67 5.23 -10.68
N VAL A 151 -3.43 5.31 -11.18
CA VAL A 151 -2.81 4.28 -12.06
C VAL A 151 -2.84 2.90 -11.41
N VAL A 152 -2.33 2.77 -10.18
CA VAL A 152 -2.27 1.46 -9.50
C VAL A 152 -3.66 0.93 -9.16
N ALA A 153 -4.60 1.81 -8.81
CA ALA A 153 -5.97 1.39 -8.53
C ALA A 153 -6.73 0.96 -9.79
N ASP A 154 -6.49 1.59 -10.94
CA ASP A 154 -7.04 1.18 -12.23
C ASP A 154 -6.47 -0.17 -12.69
N ALA A 155 -5.15 -0.35 -12.60
CA ALA A 155 -4.51 -1.62 -12.92
C ALA A 155 -5.00 -2.77 -12.02
N CYS A 156 -5.21 -2.50 -10.72
CA CYS A 156 -5.85 -3.47 -9.84
C CYS A 156 -7.29 -3.78 -10.30
N ARG A 157 -8.14 -2.77 -10.50
CA ARG A 157 -9.54 -2.93 -10.96
C ARG A 157 -9.64 -3.73 -12.27
N ALA A 158 -8.74 -3.49 -13.23
CA ALA A 158 -8.70 -4.21 -14.50
C ALA A 158 -8.44 -5.72 -14.35
N HIS A 159 -7.88 -6.17 -13.22
CA HIS A 159 -7.51 -7.55 -12.97
C HIS A 159 -8.18 -8.20 -11.75
N THR A 160 -8.94 -7.45 -10.95
CA THR A 160 -9.72 -7.97 -9.82
C THR A 160 -10.64 -9.13 -10.22
N ALA A 161 -11.28 -9.06 -11.39
CA ALA A 161 -12.16 -10.12 -11.87
C ALA A 161 -11.45 -11.46 -12.20
N ALA A 162 -10.15 -11.42 -12.52
CA ALA A 162 -9.35 -12.60 -12.86
C ALA A 162 -8.53 -13.11 -11.67
N LEU A 163 -8.05 -12.21 -10.80
CA LEU A 163 -7.17 -12.50 -9.68
C LEU A 163 -7.62 -11.71 -8.42
N PRO A 164 -8.83 -11.94 -7.88
CA PRO A 164 -9.40 -11.12 -6.80
C PRO A 164 -8.55 -11.16 -5.53
N GLY A 165 -8.05 -12.35 -5.14
CA GLY A 165 -7.15 -12.51 -3.99
C GLY A 165 -5.77 -11.85 -4.13
N LEU A 166 -5.49 -11.19 -5.26
CA LEU A 166 -4.38 -10.26 -5.41
C LEU A 166 -4.86 -8.82 -5.57
N PHE A 167 -5.87 -8.54 -6.41
CA PHE A 167 -6.17 -7.19 -6.88
C PHE A 167 -7.50 -6.59 -6.40
N ASP A 168 -8.26 -7.27 -5.53
CA ASP A 168 -9.40 -6.65 -4.86
C ASP A 168 -8.91 -5.48 -3.97
N LEU A 169 -9.47 -4.29 -4.16
CA LEU A 169 -9.15 -3.11 -3.33
C LEU A 169 -10.11 -2.96 -2.15
N ASP A 170 -11.28 -3.62 -2.20
CA ASP A 170 -12.29 -3.65 -1.16
C ASP A 170 -12.07 -4.77 -0.13
N ASP A 171 -11.02 -5.58 -0.33
CA ASP A 171 -10.31 -6.37 0.68
C ASP A 171 -9.96 -5.51 1.92
N PRO A 172 -10.45 -5.84 3.14
CA PRO A 172 -10.06 -5.15 4.38
C PRO A 172 -8.55 -5.23 4.64
N GLY A 173 -7.89 -6.31 4.22
CA GLY A 173 -6.45 -6.52 4.33
C GLY A 173 -5.59 -5.58 3.47
N ALA A 174 -6.19 -4.84 2.55
CA ALA A 174 -5.53 -3.80 1.74
C ALA A 174 -6.09 -2.39 1.98
N ALA A 175 -7.01 -2.22 2.94
CA ALA A 175 -7.66 -0.94 3.20
C ALA A 175 -6.69 0.15 3.65
N LEU A 176 -5.73 -0.20 4.51
CA LEU A 176 -4.60 0.66 4.85
C LEU A 176 -3.59 0.67 3.69
N ARG A 177 -3.17 1.86 3.29
CA ARG A 177 -2.34 2.12 2.11
C ARG A 177 -1.03 2.80 2.53
N PRO A 178 0.11 2.54 1.86
CA PRO A 178 1.31 3.35 2.07
C PRO A 178 1.07 4.82 1.65
N SER A 179 1.85 5.73 2.24
CA SER A 179 1.86 7.15 1.92
C SER A 179 2.55 7.39 0.57
N VAL A 180 3.68 6.72 0.36
CA VAL A 180 4.53 6.82 -0.83
C VAL A 180 4.31 5.66 -1.82
N PRO A 181 4.41 5.93 -3.13
CA PRO A 181 4.63 4.93 -4.19
C PRO A 181 5.76 3.92 -3.91
#